data_AF-A0A833T101-F1
#
_entry.id   AF-A0A833T101-F1
#
_cell.length_a   1.000
_cell.length_b   1.000
_cell.length_c   1.000
_cell.angle_alpha   90.00
_cell.angle_beta   90.00
_cell.angle_gamma   90.00
#
_symmetry.space_group_name_H-M   'P 1'
#
loop_
_entity.id
_entity.type
_entity.pdbx_description
1 polymer ?
#
loop_
_entity_poly.entity_id
_entity_poly.type
_entity_poly.pdbx_seq_one_letter_code
_entity_poly.pdbx_strand_id
1 'polypeptide(L)'
;MTDVLPPVLNAPALPSAPTYRGSTSEERRSLMRQYETNTMALEAYQTPSNRPFVDPVVACIEGNTRRRIAMFEVGCAPEAISNEQWIYYFLEAKVPVGIDNHLAVDEAMKSLRMSTALKEAQSRMNSLRSDMYKILDAHNLGNEMFAKAPRQIVRYLLEALQAASLCDIVRHQLTMESNKEMKKQIVPFCK
;
A
#
# COMPACT_ATOMS: atom_id res chain seq x y z
N MET A 1 -6.97 9.76 58.45
CA MET A 1 -6.08 9.06 57.50
C MET A 1 -6.98 8.64 56.34
N THR A 2 -7.13 9.51 55.34
CA THR A 2 -7.96 9.26 54.16
C THR A 2 -7.16 8.47 53.15
N ASP A 3 -7.64 7.28 52.84
CA ASP A 3 -7.11 6.36 51.85
C ASP A 3 -7.24 6.99 50.46
N VAL A 4 -6.11 7.38 49.86
CA VAL A 4 -6.07 7.93 48.50
C VAL A 4 -5.86 6.75 47.57
N LEU A 5 -6.94 6.33 46.91
CA LEU A 5 -6.86 5.37 45.80
C LEU A 5 -5.80 5.85 44.79
N PRO A 6 -4.89 4.96 44.34
CA PRO A 6 -3.87 5.35 43.37
C PRO A 6 -4.53 5.84 42.08
N PRO A 7 -3.91 6.82 41.38
CA PRO A 7 -4.46 7.35 40.14
C PRO A 7 -4.66 6.21 39.14
N VAL A 8 -5.85 6.14 38.57
CA VAL A 8 -6.16 5.27 37.43
C VAL A 8 -5.09 5.54 36.38
N LEU A 9 -4.21 4.56 36.15
CA LEU A 9 -3.28 4.59 35.04
C LEU A 9 -4.15 4.78 33.78
N ASN A 10 -3.96 5.87 33.04
CA ASN A 10 -4.62 6.04 31.75
C ASN A 10 -4.18 4.89 30.85
N ALA A 11 -5.00 3.85 30.76
CA ALA A 11 -4.80 2.76 29.84
C ALA A 11 -4.77 3.35 28.42
N PRO A 12 -3.85 2.93 27.54
CA PRO A 12 -3.84 3.37 26.16
C PRO A 12 -5.22 3.14 25.54
N ALA A 13 -5.75 4.14 24.85
CA ALA A 13 -7.00 3.99 24.12
C ALA A 13 -6.82 2.92 23.04
N LEU A 14 -7.77 1.97 22.97
CA LEU A 14 -7.76 0.97 21.92
C LEU A 14 -7.91 1.65 20.54
N PRO A 15 -7.24 1.14 19.51
CA PRO A 15 -7.36 1.70 18.17
C PRO A 15 -8.81 1.57 17.68
N SER A 16 -9.38 2.66 17.20
CA SER A 16 -10.75 2.67 16.68
C SER A 16 -10.83 1.94 15.32
N ALA A 17 -11.90 1.19 15.12
CA ALA A 17 -12.18 0.57 13.83
C ALA A 17 -12.36 1.64 12.73
N PRO A 18 -11.91 1.38 11.50
CA PRO A 18 -12.12 2.30 10.39
C PRO A 18 -13.60 2.38 9.99
N THR A 19 -13.98 3.45 9.29
CA THR A 19 -15.33 3.59 8.72
C THR A 19 -15.27 3.88 7.22
N TYR A 20 -15.92 3.03 6.43
CA TYR A 20 -16.04 3.13 4.99
C TYR A 20 -17.31 3.85 4.59
N ARG A 21 -17.12 4.88 3.75
CA ARG A 21 -18.19 5.70 3.15
C ARG A 21 -18.03 5.86 1.63
N GLY A 22 -17.09 5.10 1.06
CA GLY A 22 -16.65 5.28 -0.31
C GLY A 22 -17.53 4.59 -1.35
N SER A 23 -17.10 4.74 -2.60
CA SER A 23 -17.70 4.10 -3.77
C SER A 23 -16.68 3.63 -4.81
N THR A 24 -15.40 3.93 -4.62
CA THR A 24 -14.35 3.59 -5.57
C THR A 24 -13.52 2.38 -5.13
N SER A 25 -12.85 1.73 -6.09
CA SER A 25 -11.89 0.64 -5.80
C SER A 25 -10.69 1.12 -4.98
N GLU A 26 -10.26 2.37 -5.14
CA GLU A 26 -9.19 2.96 -4.33
C GLU A 26 -9.61 3.08 -2.86
N GLU A 27 -10.81 3.58 -2.60
CA GLU A 27 -11.34 3.65 -1.23
C GLU A 27 -11.55 2.25 -0.64
N ARG A 28 -11.97 1.25 -1.43
CA ARG A 28 -12.07 -0.16 -0.99
C ARG A 28 -10.70 -0.68 -0.54
N ARG A 29 -9.64 -0.42 -1.31
CA ARG A 29 -8.26 -0.75 -0.91
C ARG A 29 -7.84 -0.02 0.36
N SER A 30 -8.14 1.27 0.44
CA SER A 30 -7.84 2.10 1.62
C SER A 30 -8.48 1.53 2.89
N LEU A 31 -9.75 1.12 2.83
CA LEU A 31 -10.41 0.45 3.95
C LEU A 31 -9.64 -0.79 4.39
N MET A 32 -9.27 -1.67 3.46
CA MET A 32 -8.57 -2.91 3.82
C MET A 32 -7.21 -2.64 4.46
N ARG A 33 -6.45 -1.65 3.98
CA ARG A 33 -5.18 -1.26 4.62
C ARG A 33 -5.42 -0.78 6.05
N GLN A 34 -6.45 0.04 6.27
CA GLN A 34 -6.78 0.56 7.60
C GLN A 34 -7.29 -0.55 8.53
N TYR A 35 -8.09 -1.47 8.02
CA TYR A 35 -8.61 -2.62 8.75
C TYR A 35 -7.49 -3.58 9.18
N GLU A 36 -6.57 -3.91 8.27
CA GLU A 36 -5.37 -4.71 8.56
C GLU A 36 -4.49 -4.02 9.60
N THR A 37 -4.28 -2.70 9.46
CA THR A 37 -3.52 -1.89 10.43
C THR A 37 -4.18 -1.90 11.82
N ASN A 38 -5.50 -1.71 11.88
CA ASN A 38 -6.26 -1.77 13.14
C ASN A 38 -6.18 -3.15 13.77
N THR A 39 -6.30 -4.22 12.98
CA THR A 39 -6.20 -5.60 13.44
C THR A 39 -4.83 -5.88 14.06
N MET A 40 -3.74 -5.51 13.37
CA MET A 40 -2.37 -5.65 13.91
C MET A 40 -2.17 -4.83 15.19
N ALA A 41 -2.74 -3.62 15.25
CA ALA A 41 -2.66 -2.78 16.45
C ALA A 41 -3.44 -3.40 17.63
N LEU A 42 -4.59 -4.03 17.38
CA LEU A 42 -5.33 -4.77 18.40
C LEU A 42 -4.56 -6.00 18.87
N GLU A 43 -3.95 -6.77 17.96
CA GLU A 43 -3.14 -7.94 18.31
C GLU A 43 -1.97 -7.60 19.25
N ALA A 44 -1.43 -6.38 19.19
CA ALA A 44 -0.40 -5.92 20.12
C ALA A 44 -0.86 -5.85 21.59
N TYR A 45 -2.18 -5.80 21.85
CA TYR A 45 -2.76 -5.85 23.19
C TYR A 45 -3.13 -7.28 23.64
N GLN A 46 -2.85 -8.30 22.83
CA GLN A 46 -3.10 -9.68 23.18
C GLN A 46 -2.19 -10.14 24.32
N THR A 47 -2.78 -10.79 25.32
CA THR A 47 -2.07 -11.43 26.42
C THR A 47 -2.45 -12.92 26.47
N PRO A 48 -1.73 -13.76 27.24
CA PRO A 48 -2.14 -15.17 27.42
C PRO A 48 -3.55 -15.32 28.01
N SER A 49 -4.06 -14.30 28.70
CA SER A 49 -5.36 -14.30 29.38
C SER A 49 -6.45 -13.49 28.64
N ASN A 50 -6.11 -12.76 27.58
CA ASN A 50 -7.06 -11.92 26.85
C ASN A 50 -6.69 -11.79 25.37
N ARG A 51 -7.69 -11.95 24.49
CA ARG A 51 -7.56 -11.65 23.06
C ARG A 51 -8.52 -10.51 22.72
N PRO A 52 -8.00 -9.34 22.27
CA PRO A 52 -8.83 -8.24 21.81
C PRO A 52 -9.81 -8.67 20.72
N PHE A 53 -11.05 -8.21 20.84
CA PHE A 53 -12.07 -8.43 19.82
C PHE A 53 -11.76 -7.55 18.60
N VAL A 54 -11.76 -8.17 17.41
CA VAL A 54 -11.61 -7.47 16.14
C VAL A 54 -12.99 -7.30 15.54
N ASP A 55 -13.38 -6.05 15.29
CA ASP A 55 -14.66 -5.75 14.65
C ASP A 55 -14.74 -6.42 13.28
N PRO A 56 -15.87 -7.05 12.92
CA PRO A 56 -16.03 -7.60 11.58
C PRO A 56 -16.03 -6.48 10.53
N VAL A 57 -15.58 -6.77 9.31
CA VAL A 57 -15.54 -5.78 8.21
C VAL A 57 -16.90 -5.11 7.99
N VAL A 58 -18.00 -5.85 8.15
CA VAL A 58 -19.36 -5.27 8.03
C VAL A 58 -19.65 -4.14 9.03
N ALA A 59 -19.02 -4.15 10.21
CA ALA A 59 -19.15 -3.10 11.22
C ALA A 59 -18.33 -1.84 10.84
N CYS A 60 -17.34 -2.00 9.96
CA CYS A 60 -16.55 -0.89 9.42
C CYS A 60 -17.27 -0.16 8.26
N ILE A 61 -18.52 -0.51 7.90
CA ILE A 61 -19.24 0.07 6.77
C ILE A 61 -20.38 0.95 7.27
N GLU A 62 -20.45 2.20 6.81
CA GLU A 62 -21.60 3.05 7.10
C GLU A 62 -22.91 2.42 6.61
N GLY A 63 -23.99 2.47 7.42
CA GLY A 63 -25.28 1.85 7.10
C GLY A 63 -25.84 2.18 5.72
N ASN A 64 -25.78 3.44 5.27
CA ASN A 64 -26.25 3.83 3.92
C ASN A 64 -25.37 3.23 2.82
N THR A 65 -24.05 3.27 3.02
CA THR A 65 -23.06 2.69 2.09
C THR A 65 -23.22 1.17 2.01
N ARG A 66 -23.41 0.50 3.14
CA ARG A 66 -23.68 -0.94 3.22
C ARG A 66 -24.94 -1.30 2.42
N ARG A 67 -26.01 -0.53 2.58
CA ARG A 67 -27.25 -0.72 1.82
C ARG A 67 -27.05 -0.50 0.33
N ARG A 68 -26.33 0.56 -0.07
CA ARG A 68 -26.01 0.84 -1.47
C ARG A 68 -25.26 -0.32 -2.12
N ILE A 69 -24.18 -0.81 -1.50
CA ILE A 69 -23.39 -1.92 -2.04
C ILE A 69 -24.23 -3.19 -2.15
N ALA A 70 -24.96 -3.54 -1.09
CA ALA A 70 -25.79 -4.74 -1.08
C ALA A 70 -26.83 -4.74 -2.21
N MET A 71 -27.51 -3.60 -2.41
CA MET A 71 -28.56 -3.47 -3.43
C MET A 71 -28.01 -3.38 -4.86
N PHE A 72 -26.98 -2.58 -5.10
CA PHE A 72 -26.53 -2.24 -6.45
C PHE A 72 -25.34 -3.05 -6.96
N GLU A 73 -24.53 -3.63 -6.07
CA GLU A 73 -23.29 -4.34 -6.46
C GLU A 73 -23.38 -5.85 -6.17
N VAL A 74 -24.08 -6.25 -5.11
CA VAL A 74 -24.25 -7.68 -4.75
C VAL A 74 -25.61 -8.22 -5.20
N GLY A 75 -26.65 -7.40 -5.20
CA GLY A 75 -28.00 -7.78 -5.61
C GLY A 75 -28.80 -8.55 -4.56
N CYS A 76 -28.54 -8.33 -3.26
CA CYS A 76 -29.28 -8.98 -2.18
C CYS A 76 -29.51 -8.05 -0.97
N ALA A 77 -30.28 -8.52 0.01
CA ALA A 77 -30.52 -7.76 1.24
C ALA A 77 -29.21 -7.61 2.05
N PRO A 78 -28.95 -6.45 2.69
CA PRO A 78 -27.73 -6.23 3.48
C PRO A 78 -27.49 -7.29 4.56
N GLU A 79 -28.57 -7.82 5.15
CA GLU A 79 -28.55 -8.82 6.22
C GLU A 79 -28.22 -10.24 5.70
N ALA A 80 -28.34 -10.47 4.39
CA ALA A 80 -28.05 -11.77 3.77
C ALA A 80 -26.57 -11.96 3.40
N ILE A 81 -25.75 -10.90 3.50
CA ILE A 81 -24.33 -10.92 3.15
C ILE A 81 -23.52 -11.25 4.40
N SER A 82 -22.79 -12.38 4.36
CA SER A 82 -21.90 -12.78 5.45
C SER A 82 -20.69 -11.86 5.58
N ASN A 83 -20.04 -11.84 6.74
CA ASN A 83 -18.82 -11.05 6.92
C ASN A 83 -17.70 -11.50 5.97
N GLU A 84 -17.61 -12.79 5.66
CA GLU A 84 -16.66 -13.34 4.70
C GLU A 84 -16.93 -12.79 3.30
N GLN A 85 -18.20 -12.70 2.89
CA GLN A 85 -18.57 -12.09 1.60
C GLN A 85 -18.21 -10.59 1.56
N TRP A 86 -18.37 -9.86 2.66
CA TRP A 86 -17.89 -8.48 2.77
C TRP A 86 -16.37 -8.39 2.63
N ILE A 87 -15.62 -9.28 3.28
CA ILE A 87 -14.16 -9.37 3.14
C ILE A 87 -13.79 -9.63 1.68
N TYR A 88 -14.40 -10.61 1.01
CA TYR A 88 -14.13 -10.91 -0.40
C TYR A 88 -14.43 -9.73 -1.31
N TYR A 89 -15.57 -9.06 -1.09
CA TYR A 89 -15.91 -7.83 -1.82
C TYR A 89 -14.79 -6.79 -1.66
N PHE A 90 -14.33 -6.44 -0.45
CA PHE A 90 -13.27 -5.45 -0.34
C PHE A 90 -11.91 -5.91 -0.88
N LEU A 91 -11.58 -7.20 -0.75
CA LEU A 91 -10.32 -7.78 -1.25
C LEU A 91 -10.23 -7.84 -2.78
N GLU A 92 -11.36 -7.97 -3.47
CA GLU A 92 -11.38 -7.94 -4.94
C GLU A 92 -10.75 -6.65 -5.49
N ALA A 93 -10.89 -5.51 -4.78
CA ALA A 93 -10.27 -4.25 -5.18
C ALA A 93 -8.72 -4.25 -5.09
N LYS A 94 -8.14 -5.23 -4.37
CA LYS A 94 -6.68 -5.47 -4.32
C LYS A 94 -6.19 -6.32 -5.49
N VAL A 95 -7.06 -6.99 -6.23
CA VAL A 95 -6.66 -7.71 -7.45
C VAL A 95 -6.28 -6.67 -8.51
N PRO A 96 -5.04 -6.68 -9.04
CA PRO A 96 -4.66 -5.80 -10.13
C PRO A 96 -5.58 -6.08 -11.33
N VAL A 97 -6.21 -5.03 -11.85
CA VAL A 97 -7.13 -5.15 -13.00
C VAL A 97 -6.28 -5.34 -14.25
N GLY A 98 -5.92 -6.58 -14.55
CA GLY A 98 -5.22 -6.99 -15.75
C GLY A 98 -3.75 -6.59 -15.79
N ILE A 99 -2.89 -7.60 -15.91
CA ILE A 99 -1.44 -7.48 -16.17
C ILE A 99 -1.17 -6.70 -17.48
N ASP A 100 -2.17 -6.55 -18.34
CA ASP A 100 -2.01 -6.03 -19.70
C ASP A 100 -2.09 -4.50 -19.81
N ASN A 101 -2.39 -3.76 -18.74
CA ASN A 101 -2.54 -2.30 -18.81
C ASN A 101 -1.50 -1.52 -18.00
N HIS A 102 -0.24 -1.97 -18.05
CA HIS A 102 0.93 -1.19 -17.59
C HIS A 102 1.02 0.19 -18.25
N LEU A 103 0.29 0.45 -19.33
CA LEU A 103 0.22 1.75 -20.01
C LEU A 103 -0.07 2.92 -19.07
N ALA A 104 -1.02 2.77 -18.14
CA ALA A 104 -1.34 3.84 -17.20
C ALA A 104 -0.18 4.12 -16.23
N VAL A 105 0.53 3.07 -15.80
CA VAL A 105 1.73 3.20 -14.96
C VAL A 105 2.90 3.76 -15.76
N ASP A 106 3.14 3.27 -16.99
CA ASP A 106 4.17 3.79 -17.88
C ASP A 106 3.98 5.30 -18.08
N GLU A 107 2.74 5.75 -18.32
CA GLU A 107 2.42 7.17 -18.46
C GLU A 107 2.68 7.94 -17.15
N ALA A 108 2.19 7.44 -16.02
CA ALA A 108 2.42 8.10 -14.72
C ALA A 108 3.91 8.17 -14.35
N MET A 109 4.69 7.14 -14.69
CA MET A 109 6.13 7.05 -14.43
C MET A 109 6.93 8.06 -15.26
N LYS A 110 6.41 8.58 -16.37
CA LYS A 110 7.06 9.67 -17.11
C LYS A 110 7.21 10.94 -16.26
N SER A 111 6.41 11.12 -15.22
CA SER A 111 6.55 12.23 -14.27
C SER A 111 7.62 11.99 -13.20
N LEU A 112 8.07 10.74 -13.02
CA LEU A 112 9.06 10.37 -12.01
C LEU A 112 10.42 11.01 -12.33
N ARG A 113 10.98 11.74 -11.37
CA ARG A 113 12.29 12.41 -11.51
C ARG A 113 13.06 12.36 -10.20
N MET A 114 14.37 12.13 -10.29
CA MET A 114 15.25 12.25 -9.14
C MET A 114 15.38 13.72 -8.75
N SER A 115 15.01 14.05 -7.51
CA SER A 115 15.19 15.40 -6.97
C SER A 115 16.68 15.77 -6.94
N THR A 116 17.04 16.91 -7.54
CA THR A 116 18.41 17.46 -7.52
C THR A 116 18.62 18.50 -6.42
N ALA A 117 17.53 18.90 -5.73
CA ALA A 117 17.59 19.86 -4.63
C ALA A 117 18.22 19.27 -3.35
N LEU A 118 18.18 17.94 -3.18
CA LEU A 118 18.77 17.27 -2.01
C LEU A 118 20.27 17.10 -2.22
N LYS A 119 21.08 17.52 -1.22
CA LYS A 119 22.55 17.48 -1.30
C LYS A 119 23.11 16.06 -1.34
N GLU A 120 22.58 15.16 -0.53
CA GLU A 120 23.08 13.80 -0.37
C GLU A 120 22.53 12.85 -1.43
N ALA A 121 23.41 12.05 -2.05
CA ALA A 121 23.01 11.06 -3.05
C ALA A 121 22.02 10.03 -2.51
N GLN A 122 22.23 9.55 -1.28
CA GLN A 122 21.34 8.59 -0.65
C GLN A 122 19.93 9.17 -0.43
N SER A 123 19.85 10.43 0.00
CA SER A 123 18.57 11.12 0.19
C SER A 123 17.82 11.32 -1.13
N ARG A 124 18.52 11.62 -2.23
CA ARG A 124 17.93 11.64 -3.59
C ARG A 124 17.34 10.29 -4.00
N MET A 125 18.09 9.21 -3.79
CA MET A 125 17.63 7.85 -4.11
C MET A 125 16.46 7.41 -3.22
N ASN A 126 16.46 7.76 -1.92
CA ASN A 126 15.36 7.46 -1.01
C ASN A 126 14.06 8.15 -1.46
N SER A 127 14.14 9.44 -1.82
CA SER A 127 13.00 10.18 -2.35
C SER A 127 12.48 9.55 -3.64
N LEU A 128 13.37 9.27 -4.60
CA LEU A 128 13.01 8.67 -5.87
C LEU A 128 12.28 7.33 -5.69
N ARG A 129 12.79 6.46 -4.81
CA ARG A 129 12.16 5.18 -4.47
C ARG A 129 10.78 5.37 -3.83
N SER A 130 10.65 6.33 -2.93
CA SER A 130 9.37 6.64 -2.29
C SER A 130 8.33 7.12 -3.31
N ASP A 131 8.70 8.02 -4.21
CA ASP A 131 7.79 8.57 -5.21
C ASP A 131 7.39 7.52 -6.25
N MET A 132 8.33 6.67 -6.69
CA MET A 132 8.02 5.52 -7.53
C MET A 132 7.03 4.57 -6.86
N TYR A 133 7.23 4.25 -5.57
CA TYR A 133 6.34 3.37 -4.83
C TYR A 133 4.91 3.95 -4.74
N LYS A 134 4.78 5.26 -4.51
CA LYS A 134 3.46 5.94 -4.50
C LYS A 134 2.74 5.80 -5.85
N ILE A 135 3.45 5.96 -6.97
CA ILE A 135 2.86 5.77 -8.30
C ILE A 135 2.37 4.33 -8.45
N LEU A 136 3.20 3.34 -8.10
CA LEU A 136 2.80 1.93 -8.20
C LEU A 136 1.62 1.57 -7.30
N ASP A 137 1.55 2.13 -6.09
CA ASP A 137 0.44 1.89 -5.14
C ASP A 137 -0.87 2.54 -5.62
N ALA A 138 -0.81 3.74 -6.20
CA ALA A 138 -1.97 4.41 -6.80
C ALA A 138 -2.63 3.55 -7.91
N HIS A 139 -1.80 2.82 -8.65
CA HIS A 139 -2.25 1.89 -9.69
C HIS A 139 -2.46 0.44 -9.19
N ASN A 140 -2.35 0.18 -7.88
CA ASN A 140 -2.47 -1.16 -7.30
C ASN A 140 -1.53 -2.22 -7.92
N LEU A 141 -0.35 -1.79 -8.37
CA LEU A 141 0.61 -2.63 -9.10
C LEU A 141 1.93 -2.82 -8.36
N GLY A 142 2.09 -2.27 -7.15
CA GLY A 142 3.31 -2.41 -6.34
C GLY A 142 3.79 -3.85 -6.24
N ASN A 143 3.09 -4.68 -5.47
CA ASN A 143 3.51 -6.07 -5.19
C ASN A 143 3.75 -6.90 -6.46
N GLU A 144 2.87 -6.75 -7.46
CA GLU A 144 2.98 -7.48 -8.72
C GLU A 144 4.23 -7.06 -9.51
N MET A 145 4.49 -5.76 -9.65
CA MET A 145 5.66 -5.27 -10.38
C MET A 145 6.97 -5.66 -9.70
N PHE A 146 7.02 -5.60 -8.36
CA PHE A 146 8.19 -6.04 -7.59
C PHE A 146 8.45 -7.54 -7.76
N ALA A 147 7.41 -8.36 -7.83
CA ALA A 147 7.54 -9.81 -7.96
C ALA A 147 7.79 -10.27 -9.41
N LYS A 148 7.08 -9.70 -10.38
CA LYS A 148 7.00 -10.21 -11.76
C LYS A 148 7.75 -9.35 -12.77
N ALA A 149 7.97 -8.06 -12.51
CA ALA A 149 8.55 -7.11 -13.46
C ALA A 149 9.72 -6.27 -12.88
N PRO A 150 10.72 -6.86 -12.19
CA PRO A 150 11.79 -6.08 -11.57
C PRO A 150 12.66 -5.31 -12.59
N ARG A 151 12.77 -5.81 -13.83
CA ARG A 151 13.47 -5.12 -14.92
C ARG A 151 12.78 -3.80 -15.29
N GLN A 152 11.45 -3.80 -15.27
CA GLN A 152 10.63 -2.64 -15.58
C GLN A 152 10.79 -1.57 -14.50
N ILE A 153 10.86 -1.97 -13.23
CA ILE A 153 11.16 -1.07 -12.11
C ILE A 153 12.54 -0.43 -12.27
N VAL A 154 13.57 -1.22 -12.59
CA VAL A 154 14.92 -0.68 -12.84
C VAL A 154 14.91 0.30 -14.02
N ARG A 155 14.12 0.02 -15.07
CA ARG A 155 13.95 0.94 -16.20
C ARG A 155 13.36 2.29 -15.76
N TYR A 156 12.27 2.30 -15.00
CA TYR A 156 11.68 3.54 -14.50
C TYR A 156 12.65 4.36 -13.65
N LEU A 157 13.40 3.71 -12.76
CA LEU A 157 14.40 4.38 -11.92
C LEU A 157 15.53 4.98 -12.76
N LEU A 158 15.98 4.25 -13.79
CA LEU A 158 17.00 4.73 -14.72
C LEU A 158 16.53 5.94 -15.54
N GLU A 159 15.29 5.91 -16.05
CA GLU A 159 14.69 6.99 -16.83
C GLU A 159 14.41 8.25 -15.99
N ALA A 160 14.18 8.07 -14.68
CA ALA A 160 13.96 9.18 -13.76
C ALA A 160 15.23 9.96 -13.38
N LEU A 161 16.42 9.44 -13.70
CA LEU A 161 17.68 10.15 -13.47
C LEU A 161 17.74 11.40 -14.37
N GLN A 162 17.87 12.59 -13.77
CA GLN A 162 17.81 13.85 -14.52
C GLN A 162 19.08 14.17 -15.33
N ALA A 163 20.25 13.76 -14.86
CA ALA A 163 21.52 14.12 -15.48
C ALA A 163 21.88 13.15 -16.61
N ALA A 164 21.82 13.60 -17.87
CA ALA A 164 22.10 12.77 -19.04
C ALA A 164 23.46 12.06 -18.97
N SER A 165 24.50 12.76 -18.51
CA SER A 165 25.84 12.18 -18.30
C SER A 165 25.86 11.07 -17.25
N LEU A 166 25.11 11.22 -16.16
CA LEU A 166 24.95 10.18 -15.15
C LEU A 166 24.18 8.98 -15.72
N CYS A 167 23.12 9.22 -16.47
CA CYS A 167 22.34 8.16 -17.14
C CYS A 167 23.22 7.32 -18.05
N ASP A 168 24.08 7.95 -18.84
CA ASP A 168 24.94 7.26 -19.80
C ASP A 168 26.03 6.43 -19.10
N ILE A 169 26.60 6.96 -18.01
CA ILE A 169 27.52 6.19 -17.15
C ILE A 169 26.83 4.98 -16.55
N VAL A 170 25.63 5.14 -15.99
CA VAL A 170 24.87 4.03 -15.40
C VAL A 170 24.47 3.01 -16.46
N ARG A 171 24.01 3.45 -17.64
CA ARG A 171 23.71 2.57 -18.77
C ARG A 171 24.93 1.76 -19.18
N HIS A 172 26.08 2.43 -19.35
CA HIS A 172 27.33 1.75 -19.68
C HIS A 172 27.70 0.72 -18.61
N GLN A 173 27.64 1.11 -17.33
CA GLN A 173 27.94 0.23 -16.20
C GLN A 173 27.04 -1.01 -16.19
N LEU A 174 25.76 -0.86 -16.51
CA LEU A 174 24.80 -1.97 -16.63
C LEU A 174 25.05 -2.89 -17.85
N THR A 175 25.88 -2.48 -18.83
CA THR A 175 26.29 -3.36 -19.94
C THR A 175 27.46 -4.28 -19.61
N MET A 176 28.24 -3.94 -18.57
CA MET A 176 29.38 -4.74 -18.13
C MET A 176 28.93 -6.11 -17.60
N GLU A 177 29.67 -7.18 -17.93
CA GLU A 177 29.38 -8.56 -17.49
C GLU A 177 29.19 -8.66 -15.97
N SER A 178 30.00 -7.92 -15.21
CA SER A 178 29.94 -7.88 -13.73
C SER A 178 28.61 -7.36 -13.19
N ASN A 179 27.86 -6.57 -13.97
CA ASN A 179 26.67 -5.84 -13.51
C ASN A 179 25.39 -6.25 -14.24
N LYS A 180 25.44 -7.25 -15.14
CA LYS A 180 24.28 -7.68 -15.93
C LYS A 180 23.08 -8.08 -15.06
N GLU A 181 23.33 -8.66 -13.90
CA GLU A 181 22.27 -9.06 -12.97
C GLU A 181 21.60 -7.87 -12.26
N MET A 182 22.26 -6.70 -12.17
CA MET A 182 21.65 -5.49 -11.59
C MET A 182 20.44 -5.00 -12.41
N LYS A 183 20.40 -5.28 -13.72
CA LYS A 183 19.21 -4.98 -14.56
C LYS A 183 17.97 -5.74 -14.12
N LYS A 184 18.12 -6.84 -13.41
CA LYS A 184 17.03 -7.72 -12.96
C LYS A 184 16.76 -7.60 -11.47
N GLN A 185 17.59 -6.85 -10.74
CA GLN A 185 17.54 -6.79 -9.29
C GLN A 185 17.47 -5.33 -8.83
N ILE A 186 16.37 -4.99 -8.16
CA ILE A 186 16.06 -3.62 -7.75
C ILE A 186 17.01 -3.14 -6.65
N VAL A 187 17.28 -3.99 -5.64
CA VAL A 187 18.10 -3.60 -4.49
C VAL A 187 19.56 -3.30 -4.88
N PRO A 188 20.27 -4.16 -5.65
CA PRO A 188 21.62 -3.83 -6.11
C PRO A 188 21.67 -2.58 -6.98
N PHE A 189 20.67 -2.34 -7.84
CA PHE A 189 20.64 -1.13 -8.66
C PHE A 189 20.54 0.15 -7.81
N CYS A 190 19.88 0.09 -6.66
CA CYS A 190 19.68 1.25 -5.78
C CYS A 190 20.82 1.49 -4.77
N LYS A 191 21.88 0.67 -4.78
CA LYS A 191 23.06 0.79 -3.91
C LYS A 191 24.23 1.40 -4.69
#